data_AF-A0A3S5AS80-F1
#
_entry.id   AF-A0A3S5AS80-F1
#
_cell.length_a   1.000
_cell.length_b   1.000
_cell.length_c   1.000
_cell.angle_alpha   90.00
_cell.angle_beta   90.00
_cell.angle_gamma   90.00
#
_symmetry.space_group_name_H-M   'P 1'
#
loop_
_entity.id
_entity.type
_entity.pdbx_description
1 polymer ?
#
loop_
_entity_poly.entity_id
_entity_poly.type
_entity_poly.pdbx_seq_one_letter_code
_entity_poly.pdbx_strand_id
1 'polypeptide(L)'
;MDDFCRRYSYAALTADRDFAHLFRSDSGLDTIATHAGHAALETPGIGYPVVAPIALSSTFQQFSPGVAKVTLFLIFFKYDYSRSNNYTRECLEKCIAALEGATSCSTFASGLAALGALMQLLNSGDRIVCSDDLYGGKDRYGYI
;
A
#
# COMPACT_ATOMS: atom_id res chain seq x y z
N MET A 1 -19.57 35.03 -6.44
CA MET A 1 -19.48 33.56 -6.58
C MET A 1 -18.16 33.07 -5.98
N ASP A 2 -17.04 33.70 -6.34
CA ASP A 2 -15.68 33.30 -5.90
C ASP A 2 -15.43 33.34 -4.39
N ASP A 3 -15.99 34.31 -3.67
CA ASP A 3 -15.79 34.42 -2.21
C ASP A 3 -16.51 33.29 -1.44
N PHE A 4 -17.68 32.84 -1.92
CA PHE A 4 -18.38 31.71 -1.32
C PHE A 4 -17.63 30.41 -1.53
N CYS A 5 -17.17 30.13 -2.75
CA CYS A 5 -16.37 28.93 -3.04
C CYS A 5 -15.09 28.91 -2.21
N ARG A 6 -14.39 30.05 -2.08
CA ARG A 6 -13.15 30.14 -1.30
C ARG A 6 -13.38 29.92 0.20
N ARG A 7 -14.44 30.50 0.76
CA ARG A 7 -14.82 30.28 2.17
C ARG A 7 -15.31 28.87 2.44
N TYR A 8 -16.05 28.28 1.49
CA TYR A 8 -16.50 26.89 1.58
C TYR A 8 -15.32 25.92 1.53
N SER A 9 -14.39 26.08 0.58
CA SER A 9 -13.18 25.26 0.52
C SER A 9 -12.30 25.44 1.75
N TYR A 10 -12.16 26.67 2.26
CA TYR A 10 -11.43 26.93 3.49
C TYR A 10 -12.10 26.24 4.68
N ALA A 11 -13.40 26.42 4.87
CA ALA A 11 -14.17 25.79 5.94
C ALA A 11 -14.17 24.26 5.85
N ALA A 12 -14.22 23.70 4.64
CA ALA A 12 -14.10 22.26 4.43
C ALA A 12 -12.70 21.74 4.78
N LEU A 13 -11.64 22.48 4.46
CA LEU A 13 -10.26 22.12 4.80
C LEU A 13 -9.95 22.24 6.29
N THR A 14 -10.46 23.28 6.97
CA THR A 14 -10.33 23.38 8.43
C THR A 14 -11.19 22.36 9.15
N ALA A 15 -12.43 22.15 8.69
CA ALA A 15 -13.28 21.09 9.21
C ALA A 15 -12.64 19.71 9.03
N ASP A 16 -12.03 19.40 7.88
CA ASP A 16 -11.33 18.14 7.65
C ASP A 16 -10.16 17.93 8.64
N ARG A 17 -9.38 18.97 8.93
CA ARG A 17 -8.31 18.92 9.94
C ARG A 17 -8.84 18.68 11.35
N ASP A 18 -9.89 19.39 11.75
CA ASP A 18 -10.43 19.30 13.12
C ASP A 18 -11.24 17.99 13.31
N PHE A 19 -12.01 17.58 12.30
CA PHE A 19 -12.78 16.33 12.31
C PHE A 19 -11.90 15.08 12.21
N ALA A 20 -10.78 15.15 11.50
CA ALA A 20 -9.85 14.02 11.41
C ALA A 20 -9.35 13.58 12.79
N HIS A 21 -9.13 14.52 13.72
CA HIS A 21 -8.71 14.21 15.09
C HIS A 21 -9.88 13.89 16.03
N LEU A 22 -11.08 14.45 15.78
CA LEU A 22 -12.29 14.18 16.58
C LEU A 22 -12.93 12.82 16.28
N PHE A 23 -12.81 12.31 15.05
CA PHE A 23 -13.38 11.01 14.64
C PHE A 23 -12.35 9.88 14.49
N ARG A 24 -11.05 10.19 14.40
CA ARG A 24 -10.00 9.16 14.57
C ARG A 24 -9.58 9.11 16.03
N SER A 25 -10.47 8.63 16.91
CA SER A 25 -9.95 8.00 18.13
C SER A 25 -9.15 6.79 17.69
N ASP A 26 -7.92 6.63 18.19
CA ASP A 26 -7.02 5.48 17.98
C ASP A 26 -7.73 4.30 17.31
N SER A 27 -7.64 4.25 15.97
CA SER A 27 -8.59 3.53 15.13
C SER A 27 -8.56 2.04 15.49
N GLY A 28 -9.65 1.54 16.07
CA GLY A 28 -9.82 0.13 16.36
C GLY A 28 -9.64 -0.72 15.09
N LEU A 29 -9.41 -2.03 15.26
CA LEU A 29 -9.14 -2.95 14.15
C LEU A 29 -10.18 -2.83 13.02
N ASP A 30 -11.46 -2.64 13.35
CA ASP A 30 -12.55 -2.49 12.38
C ASP A 30 -12.40 -1.22 11.53
N THR A 31 -12.00 -0.12 12.16
CA THR A 31 -11.75 1.16 11.47
C THR A 31 -10.54 1.05 10.55
N ILE A 32 -9.46 0.39 11.00
CA ILE A 32 -8.28 0.14 10.17
C ILE A 32 -8.65 -0.74 8.98
N ALA A 33 -9.34 -1.88 9.22
CA ALA A 33 -9.74 -2.80 8.16
C ALA A 33 -10.62 -2.12 7.08
N THR A 34 -11.40 -1.12 7.48
CA THR A 34 -12.31 -0.40 6.57
C THR A 34 -11.64 0.76 5.84
N HIS A 35 -10.77 1.53 6.51
CA HIS A 35 -10.29 2.82 6.01
C HIS A 35 -8.79 2.89 5.75
N ALA A 36 -7.98 1.97 6.27
CA ALA A 36 -6.54 2.03 6.07
C ALA A 36 -6.16 1.71 4.62
N GLY A 37 -5.06 2.31 4.17
CA GLY A 37 -4.46 2.07 2.87
C GLY A 37 -5.03 2.85 1.69
N HIS A 38 -6.21 3.44 1.80
CA HIS A 38 -6.75 4.34 0.78
C HIS A 38 -7.29 5.63 1.41
N ALA A 39 -6.86 6.77 0.89
CA ALA A 39 -7.49 8.06 1.14
C ALA A 39 -8.09 8.53 -0.18
N ALA A 40 -9.30 9.07 -0.16
CA ALA A 40 -9.94 9.59 -1.37
C ALA A 40 -9.10 10.75 -1.91
N LEU A 41 -8.44 10.53 -3.05
CA LEU A 41 -7.64 11.53 -3.74
C LEU A 41 -8.39 12.01 -4.98
N GLU A 42 -8.22 13.29 -5.30
CA GLU A 42 -8.77 13.84 -6.53
C GLU A 42 -8.22 13.08 -7.74
N THR A 43 -9.14 12.55 -8.54
CA THR A 43 -8.87 11.88 -9.78
C THR A 43 -9.45 12.73 -10.91
N PRO A 44 -8.62 13.30 -11.81
CA PRO A 44 -9.10 14.19 -12.85
C PRO A 44 -10.23 13.58 -13.68
N GLY A 45 -11.34 14.31 -13.80
CA GLY A 45 -12.53 13.86 -14.54
C GLY A 45 -13.45 12.89 -13.79
N ILE A 46 -13.06 12.38 -12.62
CA ILE A 46 -13.84 11.43 -11.82
C ILE A 46 -14.25 12.03 -10.46
N GLY A 47 -13.42 12.88 -9.85
CA GLY A 47 -13.64 13.41 -8.51
C GLY A 47 -12.88 12.61 -7.45
N TYR A 48 -13.48 12.36 -6.29
CA TYR A 48 -12.83 11.74 -5.13
C TYR A 48 -13.42 10.35 -4.84
N PRO A 49 -12.93 9.28 -5.51
CA PRO A 49 -13.47 7.94 -5.30
C PRO A 49 -13.20 7.47 -3.86
N VAL A 50 -14.28 7.23 -3.12
CA VAL A 50 -14.23 6.72 -1.73
C VAL A 50 -13.69 5.30 -1.69
N VAL A 51 -14.07 4.48 -2.68
CA VAL A 51 -13.51 3.14 -2.87
C VAL A 51 -12.25 3.25 -3.74
N ALA A 52 -11.17 2.58 -3.33
CA ALA A 52 -9.92 2.55 -4.09
C ALA A 52 -10.18 2.03 -5.53
N PRO A 53 -9.78 2.77 -6.58
CA PRO A 53 -9.89 2.28 -7.95
C PRO A 53 -9.08 0.99 -8.19
N ILE A 54 -9.60 0.13 -9.06
CA ILE A 54 -8.92 -1.11 -9.46
C ILE A 54 -8.01 -0.83 -10.67
N ALA A 55 -6.71 -0.84 -10.45
CA ALA A 55 -5.68 -0.61 -11.47
C ALA A 55 -5.32 -1.94 -12.17
N LEU A 56 -6.07 -2.29 -13.21
CA LEU A 56 -5.89 -3.53 -14.00
C LEU A 56 -4.77 -3.45 -15.06
N SER A 57 -4.00 -2.36 -15.10
CA SER A 57 -2.89 -2.24 -16.05
C SER A 57 -1.68 -3.07 -15.64
N SER A 58 -0.96 -3.63 -16.61
CA SER A 58 0.34 -4.29 -16.38
C SER A 58 1.50 -3.31 -16.43
N THR A 59 1.39 -2.25 -17.25
CA THR A 59 2.41 -1.23 -17.47
C THR A 59 1.82 0.17 -17.24
N PHE A 60 2.66 1.14 -16.91
CA PHE A 60 2.24 2.54 -16.72
C PHE A 60 3.06 3.44 -17.63
N GLN A 61 2.46 4.55 -18.07
CA GLN A 61 3.08 5.47 -19.00
C GLN A 61 4.39 6.02 -18.43
N GLN A 62 5.46 5.90 -19.23
CA GLN A 62 6.75 6.51 -18.94
C GLN A 62 6.82 7.88 -19.63
N PHE A 63 7.57 8.81 -19.03
CA PHE A 63 7.78 10.13 -19.63
C PHE A 63 8.63 10.04 -20.90
N SER A 64 9.78 9.36 -20.81
CA SER A 64 10.67 9.07 -21.94
C SER A 64 11.57 7.89 -21.62
N PRO A 65 12.21 7.24 -22.62
CA PRO A 65 13.20 6.19 -22.39
C PRO A 65 14.33 6.68 -21.48
N GLY A 66 14.74 5.86 -20.50
CA GLY A 66 15.90 6.13 -19.64
C GLY A 66 15.70 7.17 -18.53
N VAL A 67 14.53 7.82 -18.43
CA VAL A 67 14.23 8.75 -17.32
C VAL A 67 13.62 7.98 -16.16
N ALA A 68 14.45 7.70 -15.15
CA ALA A 68 14.02 7.07 -13.90
C ALA A 68 13.15 8.02 -13.05
N LYS A 69 12.31 7.44 -12.18
CA LYS A 69 11.29 8.09 -11.31
C LYS A 69 11.80 9.22 -10.37
N VAL A 70 13.11 9.49 -10.33
CA VAL A 70 13.76 10.35 -9.32
C VAL A 70 14.51 11.55 -9.92
N THR A 71 14.52 11.74 -11.24
CA THR A 71 15.44 12.72 -11.84
C THR A 71 14.88 14.14 -11.95
N LEU A 72 13.59 14.39 -11.67
CA LEU A 72 13.07 15.76 -11.65
C LEU A 72 12.05 15.97 -10.54
N PHE A 73 12.36 16.92 -9.65
CA PHE A 73 11.59 17.34 -8.46
C PHE A 73 10.11 17.67 -8.71
N LEU A 74 9.66 17.73 -9.97
CA LEU A 74 8.33 18.19 -10.37
C LEU A 74 7.41 17.10 -10.96
N ILE A 75 7.90 15.89 -11.25
CA ILE A 75 7.04 14.83 -11.82
C ILE A 75 7.39 13.46 -11.20
N PHE A 76 6.52 12.95 -10.34
CA PHE A 76 6.66 11.63 -9.71
C PHE A 76 5.63 10.65 -10.28
N PHE A 77 6.04 9.83 -11.25
CA PHE A 77 5.29 8.65 -11.65
C PHE A 77 5.68 7.47 -10.78
N LYS A 78 4.81 7.11 -9.83
CA LYS A 78 5.13 6.08 -8.83
C LYS A 78 5.17 4.66 -9.39
N TYR A 79 4.36 4.35 -10.40
CA TYR A 79 4.21 3.01 -10.97
C TYR A 79 4.76 2.95 -12.39
N ASP A 80 5.31 1.82 -12.79
CA ASP A 80 5.93 1.54 -14.09
C ASP A 80 5.53 0.17 -14.61
N TYR A 81 5.65 -0.86 -13.76
CA TYR A 81 5.26 -2.22 -14.07
C TYR A 81 4.63 -2.90 -12.85
N SER A 82 3.43 -3.44 -13.02
CA SER A 82 2.61 -3.97 -11.91
C SER A 82 3.24 -5.12 -11.14
N ARG A 83 4.18 -5.84 -11.75
CA ARG A 83 5.00 -6.85 -11.06
C ARG A 83 5.79 -6.24 -9.89
N SER A 84 6.34 -5.04 -10.09
CA SER A 84 7.12 -4.35 -9.06
C SER A 84 6.22 -3.60 -8.09
N ASN A 85 5.29 -2.78 -8.60
CA ASN A 85 4.33 -2.06 -7.77
C ASN A 85 3.04 -1.71 -8.55
N ASN A 86 1.89 -1.68 -7.86
CA ASN A 86 0.57 -1.37 -8.42
C ASN A 86 -0.28 -0.63 -7.37
N TYR A 87 -1.07 0.37 -7.79
CA TYR A 87 -1.87 1.19 -6.87
C TYR A 87 -2.81 0.38 -5.98
N THR A 88 -3.60 -0.52 -6.57
CA THR A 88 -4.57 -1.33 -5.83
C THR A 88 -3.88 -2.25 -4.84
N ARG A 89 -2.73 -2.81 -5.25
CA ARG A 89 -1.91 -3.64 -4.38
C ARG A 89 -1.31 -2.86 -3.22
N GLU A 90 -0.83 -1.64 -3.47
CA GLU A 90 -0.29 -0.78 -2.41
C GLU A 90 -1.36 -0.44 -1.36
N CYS A 91 -2.60 -0.19 -1.79
CA CYS A 91 -3.70 0.06 -0.84
C CYS A 91 -3.88 -1.14 0.12
N LEU A 92 -3.85 -2.37 -0.40
CA LEU A 92 -3.91 -3.58 0.41
C LEU A 92 -2.69 -3.70 1.35
N GLU A 93 -1.48 -3.48 0.83
CA GLU A 93 -0.24 -3.54 1.61
C GLU A 93 -0.25 -2.56 2.78
N LYS A 94 -0.67 -1.32 2.56
CA LYS A 94 -0.79 -0.32 3.62
C LYS A 94 -1.86 -0.67 4.66
N CYS A 95 -2.98 -1.26 4.23
CA CYS A 95 -4.03 -1.72 5.14
C CYS A 95 -3.51 -2.84 6.04
N ILE A 96 -2.89 -3.88 5.47
CA ILE A 96 -2.30 -4.99 6.23
C ILE A 96 -1.18 -4.47 7.16
N ALA A 97 -0.31 -3.59 6.68
CA ALA A 97 0.74 -3.01 7.53
C ALA A 97 0.15 -2.28 8.75
N ALA A 98 -0.93 -1.52 8.56
CA ALA A 98 -1.60 -0.84 9.67
C ALA A 98 -2.27 -1.82 10.63
N LEU A 99 -2.90 -2.89 10.13
CA LEU A 99 -3.52 -3.93 10.95
C LEU A 99 -2.50 -4.67 11.84
N GLU A 100 -1.33 -4.98 11.29
CA GLU A 100 -0.25 -5.69 11.98
C GLU A 100 0.66 -4.77 12.81
N GLY A 101 0.45 -3.45 12.78
CA GLY A 101 1.38 -2.48 13.38
C GLY A 101 2.77 -2.50 12.75
N ALA A 102 2.89 -2.97 11.50
CA ALA A 102 4.14 -3.09 10.78
C ALA A 102 4.52 -1.78 10.06
N THR A 103 5.82 -1.56 9.85
CA THR A 103 6.32 -0.40 9.10
C THR A 103 6.03 -0.48 7.59
N SER A 104 5.92 -1.70 7.06
CA SER A 104 5.69 -1.99 5.65
C SER A 104 5.13 -3.39 5.47
N CYS A 105 4.40 -3.60 4.38
CA CYS A 105 3.93 -4.92 3.95
C CYS A 105 4.25 -5.11 2.46
N SER A 106 4.40 -6.35 2.05
CA SER A 106 4.48 -6.74 0.63
C SER A 106 3.56 -7.92 0.41
N THR A 107 2.74 -7.83 -0.63
CA THR A 107 1.76 -8.87 -0.97
C THR A 107 2.24 -9.74 -2.13
N PHE A 108 1.92 -11.02 -2.05
CA PHE A 108 2.38 -12.04 -3.00
C PHE A 108 1.19 -12.81 -3.55
N ALA A 109 1.39 -13.55 -4.64
CA ALA A 109 0.35 -14.37 -5.26
C ALA A 109 -0.15 -15.52 -4.36
N SER A 110 0.64 -15.93 -3.35
CA SER A 110 0.28 -16.95 -2.37
C SER A 110 1.14 -16.85 -1.11
N GLY A 111 0.73 -17.54 -0.04
CA GLY A 111 1.52 -17.66 1.19
C GLY A 111 2.87 -18.35 0.97
N LEU A 112 2.94 -19.35 0.09
CA LEU A 112 4.22 -20.02 -0.24
C LEU A 112 5.15 -19.10 -1.05
N ALA A 113 4.61 -18.19 -1.88
CA ALA A 113 5.42 -17.19 -2.56
C ALA A 113 6.00 -16.16 -1.57
N ALA A 114 5.21 -15.75 -0.56
CA ALA A 114 5.70 -14.91 0.52
C ALA A 114 6.81 -15.59 1.33
N LEU A 115 6.62 -16.86 1.70
CA LEU A 115 7.64 -17.67 2.37
C LEU A 115 8.89 -17.83 1.50
N GLY A 116 8.73 -18.10 0.20
CA GLY A 116 9.84 -18.20 -0.74
C GLY A 116 10.63 -16.90 -0.91
N ALA A 117 9.99 -15.73 -0.80
CA ALA A 117 10.69 -14.45 -0.76
C ALA A 117 11.48 -14.27 0.55
N LEU A 118 10.92 -14.71 1.68
CA LEU A 118 11.60 -14.75 2.98
C LEU A 118 12.85 -15.64 2.95
N MET A 119 12.77 -16.81 2.31
CA MET A 119 13.92 -17.73 2.17
C MET A 119 15.04 -17.13 1.31
N GLN A 120 14.75 -16.24 0.37
CA GLN A 120 15.77 -15.55 -0.44
C GLN A 120 16.62 -14.56 0.38
N LEU A 121 16.24 -14.27 1.63
CA LEU A 121 17.07 -13.47 2.54
C LEU A 121 18.20 -14.29 3.18
N LEU A 122 18.13 -15.62 3.11
CA LEU A 122 19.10 -16.53 3.71
C LEU A 122 20.21 -16.88 2.73
N ASN A 123 21.42 -17.11 3.27
CA ASN A 123 22.57 -17.59 2.54
C ASN A 123 22.82 -19.08 2.82
N SER A 124 23.63 -19.71 1.96
CA SER A 124 24.11 -21.07 2.23
C SER A 124 24.89 -21.10 3.54
N GLY A 125 24.53 -22.03 4.43
CA GLY A 125 25.12 -22.16 5.77
C GLY A 125 24.34 -21.47 6.89
N ASP A 126 23.34 -20.65 6.57
CA ASP A 126 22.44 -20.10 7.59
C ASP A 126 21.58 -21.20 8.24
N ARG A 127 21.20 -20.99 9.49
CA ARG A 127 20.39 -21.93 10.28
C ARG A 127 19.05 -21.33 10.63
N ILE A 128 17.98 -22.09 10.39
CA ILE A 128 16.61 -21.68 10.70
C ILE A 128 16.14 -22.45 11.93
N VAL A 129 15.60 -21.74 12.92
CA VAL A 129 14.88 -22.34 14.04
C VAL A 129 13.39 -22.25 13.74
N CYS A 130 12.70 -23.38 13.79
CA CYS A 130 11.26 -23.45 13.51
C CYS A 130 10.57 -24.46 14.42
N SER A 131 9.23 -24.35 14.52
CA SER A 131 8.39 -25.35 15.20
C SER A 131 8.36 -26.65 14.40
N ASP A 132 8.10 -27.77 15.07
CA ASP A 132 7.88 -29.08 14.44
C ASP A 132 6.55 -29.16 13.67
N ASP A 133 5.56 -28.35 14.03
CA ASP A 133 4.25 -28.27 13.40
C ASP A 133 4.14 -27.12 12.39
N LEU A 134 4.95 -27.17 11.33
CA LEU A 134 4.85 -26.22 10.22
C LEU A 134 3.79 -26.64 9.22
N TYR A 135 3.13 -25.64 8.61
CA TYR A 135 2.27 -25.87 7.45
C TYR A 135 3.05 -26.52 6.30
N GLY A 136 2.65 -27.73 5.92
CA GLY A 136 3.35 -28.56 4.93
C GLY A 136 4.43 -29.49 5.51
N GLY A 137 4.60 -29.49 6.84
CA GLY A 137 5.53 -30.31 7.60
C GLY A 137 6.98 -29.84 7.53
N LYS A 138 7.81 -30.35 8.45
CA LYS A 138 9.26 -30.12 8.43
C LYS A 138 9.90 -30.50 7.08
N ASP A 139 9.39 -31.50 6.37
CA ASP A 139 10.06 -32.02 5.17
C ASP A 139 10.04 -31.05 3.97
N ARG A 140 9.19 -30.01 3.98
CA ARG A 140 9.08 -29.05 2.88
C ARG A 140 10.09 -27.90 2.94
N TYR A 141 10.54 -27.55 4.15
CA TYR A 141 11.42 -26.41 4.43
C TYR A 141 12.52 -26.69 5.46
N GLY A 142 12.53 -27.89 6.03
CA GLY A 142 13.35 -28.34 7.16
C GLY A 142 13.91 -29.73 6.90
N TYR A 143 14.82 -29.81 5.93
CA TYR A 143 16.03 -30.62 6.03
C TYR A 143 17.18 -29.70 5.60
N ILE A 144 17.64 -28.89 6.54
CA ILE A 144 18.91 -28.17 6.49
C ILE A 144 19.79 -28.77 7.57
#